data_AF-A0A8T3NEH6-F1
#
_entry.id   AF-A0A8T3NEH6-F1
#
_cell.length_a   1.000
_cell.length_b   1.000
_cell.length_c   1.000
_cell.angle_alpha   90.00
_cell.angle_beta   90.00
_cell.angle_gamma   90.00
#
_symmetry.space_group_name_H-M   'P 1'
#
loop_
_entity.id
_entity.type
_entity.pdbx_description
1 polymer ?
#
loop_
_entity_poly.entity_id
_entity_poly.type
_entity_poly.pdbx_seq_one_letter_code
_entity_poly.pdbx_strand_id
1 'polypeptide(L)' 'MLDAAGRILVRDGGANFSTRAVAVEAGVNQSLIHYHFGTKEKLMLAVLADMDARLLERQARMY' A
#
# COMPACT_ATOMS: atom_id res chain seq x y z
N MET A 1 -0.79 0.18 7.50
CA MET A 1 -1.24 -0.66 6.36
C MET A 1 -0.59 -0.24 5.05
N LEU A 2 -0.60 1.05 4.68
CA LEU A 2 -0.02 1.50 3.40
C LEU A 2 1.48 1.19 3.30
N ASP A 3 2.26 1.36 4.37
CA ASP A 3 3.69 0.98 4.37
C ASP A 3 3.90 -0.52 4.10
N ALA A 4 3.11 -1.38 4.76
CA ALA A 4 3.15 -2.82 4.56
C ALA A 4 2.77 -3.21 3.13
N ALA A 5 1.73 -2.58 2.59
CA ALA A 5 1.29 -2.78 1.22
C ALA A 5 2.32 -2.28 0.20
N GLY A 6 2.95 -1.14 0.45
CA GLY A 6 4.06 -0.62 -0.36
C GLY A 6 5.26 -1.57 -0.38
N ARG A 7 5.63 -2.16 0.76
CA ARG A 7 6.69 -3.18 0.80
C ARG A 7 6.37 -4.40 -0.06
N ILE A 8 5.15 -4.91 0.00
CA ILE A 8 4.71 -6.03 -0.86
C ILE A 8 4.73 -5.62 -2.32
N LEU A 9 4.23 -4.42 -2.65
CA LEU A 9 4.18 -3.96 -4.04
C LEU A 9 5.57 -3.84 -4.65
N VAL A 10 6.55 -3.33 -3.89
CA VAL A 10 7.95 -3.20 -4.32
C VAL A 10 8.66 -4.55 -4.39
N ARG A 11 8.44 -5.43 -3.40
CA ARG A 11 9.14 -6.72 -3.30
C ARG A 11 8.57 -7.78 -4.24
N ASP A 12 7.24 -7.87 -4.33
CA ASP A 12 6.53 -9.01 -4.92
C ASP A 12 5.75 -8.62 -6.20
N GLY A 13 5.61 -7.32 -6.49
CA GLY A 13 4.91 -6.79 -7.66
C GLY A 13 3.37 -6.87 -7.59
N GLY A 14 2.70 -6.24 -8.56
CA GLY A 14 1.23 -6.14 -8.60
C GLY A 14 0.49 -7.48 -8.77
N ALA A 15 1.15 -8.48 -9.35
CA ALA A 15 0.60 -9.83 -9.51
C ALA A 15 0.37 -10.50 -8.14
N ASN A 16 1.33 -10.38 -7.23
CA ASN A 16 1.29 -10.98 -5.89
C ASN A 16 0.66 -10.06 -4.83
N PHE A 17 0.37 -8.81 -5.19
CA PHE A 17 -0.34 -7.87 -4.34
C PHE A 17 -1.75 -8.38 -4.03
N SER A 18 -2.10 -8.56 -2.76
CA SER A 18 -3.45 -8.98 -2.37
C SER A 18 -3.82 -8.42 -1.00
N THR A 19 -5.12 -8.22 -0.77
CA THR A 19 -5.63 -7.76 0.53
C THR A 19 -5.25 -8.72 1.67
N ARG A 20 -5.18 -10.02 1.38
CA ARG A 20 -4.70 -11.03 2.32
C ARG A 20 -3.21 -10.88 2.65
N ALA A 21 -2.35 -10.77 1.64
CA ALA A 21 -0.91 -10.59 1.87
C ALA A 21 -0.63 -9.32 2.69
N VAL A 22 -1.34 -8.23 2.38
CA VAL A 22 -1.25 -6.97 3.13
C VAL A 22 -1.75 -7.12 4.56
N ALA A 23 -2.84 -7.86 4.79
CA ALA A 23 -3.35 -8.11 6.15
C ALA A 23 -2.31 -8.83 7.02
N VAL A 24 -1.68 -9.85 6.46
CA VAL A 24 -0.63 -10.62 7.14
C VAL A 24 0.59 -9.74 7.44
N GLU A 25 1.13 -9.04 6.43
CA GLU A 25 2.31 -8.18 6.59
C GLU A 25 2.05 -6.99 7.54
N ALA A 26 0.82 -6.45 7.55
CA ALA A 26 0.45 -5.35 8.44
C ALA A 26 0.03 -5.81 9.84
N GLY A 27 -0.13 -7.12 10.08
CA GLY A 27 -0.62 -7.66 11.35
C GLY A 27 -2.07 -7.26 11.68
N VAL A 28 -2.91 -7.09 10.66
CA VAL A 28 -4.30 -6.62 10.82
C VAL A 28 -5.31 -7.62 10.27
N ASN A 29 -6.56 -7.49 10.68
CA ASN A 29 -7.65 -8.29 10.12
C ASN A 29 -7.95 -7.85 8.68
N GLN A 30 -8.13 -8.82 7.76
CA GLN A 30 -8.49 -8.56 6.36
C GLN A 30 -9.79 -7.74 6.21
N SER A 31 -10.76 -7.90 7.12
CA SER A 31 -11.99 -7.10 7.13
C SER A 31 -11.73 -5.61 7.31
N LEU A 32 -10.65 -5.24 8.03
CA LEU A 32 -10.27 -3.85 8.21
C LEU A 32 -9.76 -3.22 6.91
N ILE A 33 -9.03 -4.00 6.09
CA ILE A 33 -8.60 -3.56 4.76
C ILE A 33 -9.81 -3.39 3.84
N HIS A 34 -10.75 -4.33 3.87
CA HIS A 34 -11.99 -4.21 3.09
C HIS A 34 -12.81 -3.00 3.52
N TYR A 35 -12.87 -2.70 4.82
CA TYR A 35 -13.54 -1.51 5.34
C TYR A 35 -12.89 -0.20 4.85
N HIS A 36 -11.57 -0.09 4.87
CA HIS A 36 -10.87 1.12 4.45
C HIS A 36 -10.80 1.32 2.94
N PHE A 37 -10.62 0.24 2.19
CA PHE A 37 -10.29 0.34 0.76
C PHE A 37 -11.33 -0.32 -0.16
N GLY A 38 -12.15 -1.25 0.34
CA GLY A 38 -13.12 -2.00 -0.46
C GLY A 38 -12.48 -3.05 -1.37
N THR A 39 -11.67 -2.65 -2.34
CA THR A 39 -11.09 -3.60 -3.32
C THR A 39 -9.56 -3.62 -3.32
N LYS A 40 -8.97 -4.67 -3.91
CA LYS A 40 -7.53 -4.77 -4.12
C LYS A 40 -7.01 -3.58 -4.94
N GLU A 41 -7.75 -3.19 -5.97
CA GLU A 41 -7.40 -2.11 -6.89
C GLU A 41 -7.39 -0.76 -6.16
N LYS A 42 -8.42 -0.49 -5.34
CA LYS A 42 -8.48 0.73 -4.52
C LYS A 42 -7.35 0.78 -3.49
N LEU A 43 -7.02 -0.34 -2.86
CA LEU A 43 -5.85 -0.42 -1.98
C LEU A 43 -4.56 -0.15 -2.76
N MET A 44 -4.40 -0.72 -3.95
CA MET A 44 -3.21 -0.49 -4.78
C MET A 44 -3.07 0.97 -5.22
N LEU A 45 -4.17 1.61 -5.63
CA LEU A 45 -4.19 3.04 -5.94
C LEU A 45 -3.81 3.90 -4.74
N ALA A 46 -4.31 3.57 -3.55
CA ALA A 46 -3.95 4.29 -2.33
C ALA A 46 -2.46 4.14 -1.98
N VAL A 47 -1.87 2.97 -2.22
CA VAL A 47 -0.44 2.73 -2.03
C VAL A 47 0.39 3.56 -3.01
N LEU A 48 0.01 3.58 -4.28
CA LEU A 48 0.73 4.38 -5.29
C LEU A 48 0.68 5.87 -4.95
N ALA A 49 -0.50 6.39 -4.57
CA ALA A 49 -0.66 7.78 -4.17
C ALA A 49 0.21 8.14 -2.93
N ASP A 50 0.30 7.23 -1.95
CA ASP A 50 1.16 7.41 -0.78
C ASP A 50 2.66 7.41 -1.15
N MET A 51 3.07 6.54 -2.07
CA MET A 51 4.45 6.51 -2.58
C MET A 51 4.80 7.78 -3.35
N ASP A 52 3.90 8.27 -4.20
CA ASP A 52 4.07 9.50 -4.97
C ASP A 52 4.17 10.72 -4.04
N ALA A 53 3.30 10.81 -3.04
CA ALA A 53 3.35 11.87 -2.04
C ALA A 53 4.71 11.90 -1.30
N ARG A 54 5.21 10.73 -0.87
CA ARG A 54 6.52 10.63 -0.23
C ARG A 54 7.67 10.97 -1.17
N LEU A 55 7.57 10.64 -2.45
CA LEU A 55 8.57 11.01 -3.45
C LEU A 55 8.64 12.53 -3.61
N LEU A 56 7.49 13.17 -3.77
CA LEU A 56 7.38 14.63 -3.89
C LEU A 56 7.89 15.33 -2.62
N GLU A 57 7.52 14.84 -1.43
CA GLU A 57 8.03 15.37 -0.17
C GLU A 57 9.55 15.24 -0.03
N ARG A 58 10.16 14.17 -0.55
CA ARG A 58 11.62 14.00 -0.54
C ARG A 58 12.28 14.98 -1.50
N GLN A 59 11.70 15.20 -2.67
CA GLN A 59 12.19 16.17 -3.64
C GLN A 59 12.09 17.59 -3.10
N ALA A 60 10.97 17.95 -2.48
CA ALA A 60 10.76 19.28 -1.89
C ALA A 60 11.68 19.58 -0.70
N ARG A 61 12.25 18.56 -0.05
CA ARG A 61 13.25 18.74 1.02
C ARG A 61 14.69 18.88 0.51
N MET A 62 14.95 18.56 -0.76
CA MET A 62 16.28 18.69 -1.38
C MET A 62 16.53 20.07 -2.01
N TYR A 63 15.48 20.88 -2.19
CA TYR A 63 15.54 22.24 -2.75
C TYR A 63 15.05 23.25 -1.72
#